data_AF-A0A354R9D9-F1
#
_entry.id   AF-A0A354R9D9-F1
#
_cell.length_a   1.000
_cell.length_b   1.000
_cell.length_c   1.000
_cell.angle_alpha   90.00
_cell.angle_beta   90.00
_cell.angle_gamma   90.00
#
_symmetry.space_group_name_H-M   'P 1'
#
loop_
_entity.id
_entity.type
_entity.pdbx_description
1 polymer ?
#
loop_
_entity_poly.entity_id
_entity_poly.type
_entity_poly.pdbx_seq_one_letter_code
_entity_poly.pdbx_strand_id
1 'polypeptide(L)'
;MSNKTQPILDLYKKVMMPTYAPTTVLTSGKGVTVRDADGLVLYDFTSGIGVHNVGYSHPKVVKAIQEQAARLTHSSNLFANVPETELAAKLVALSGLEGKVFFCNSGAEANEAAIKLAR
;
A
#
# COMPACT_ATOMS: atom_id res chain seq x y z
N MET A 1 -16.75 26.27 11.68
CA MET A 1 -15.83 25.19 11.25
C MET A 1 -16.03 25.00 9.76
N SER A 2 -14.96 24.95 8.96
CA SER A 2 -15.05 24.78 7.51
C SER A 2 -15.48 23.34 7.23
N ASN A 3 -16.62 23.12 6.57
CA ASN A 3 -17.09 21.78 6.15
C ASN A 3 -16.46 21.41 4.81
N LYS A 4 -15.20 20.96 4.84
CA LYS A 4 -14.45 20.55 3.64
C LYS A 4 -14.75 19.10 3.25
N THR A 5 -15.25 18.30 4.19
CA THR A 5 -15.59 16.89 3.97
C THR A 5 -16.73 16.70 2.96
N GLN A 6 -17.86 17.40 3.12
CA GLN A 6 -19.07 17.15 2.33
C GLN A 6 -18.87 17.33 0.81
N PRO A 7 -18.26 18.43 0.31
CA PRO A 7 -18.06 18.62 -1.12
C PRO A 7 -17.22 17.49 -1.77
N ILE A 8 -16.25 16.93 -1.02
CA ILE A 8 -15.40 15.83 -1.51
C ILE A 8 -16.19 14.52 -1.56
N LEU A 9 -17.02 14.24 -0.56
CA LEU A 9 -17.89 13.06 -0.57
C LEU A 9 -18.96 13.12 -1.67
N ASP A 10 -19.49 14.31 -1.96
CA ASP A 10 -20.44 14.49 -3.07
C ASP A 10 -19.76 14.25 -4.43
N LEU A 11 -18.53 14.75 -4.60
CA LEU A 11 -17.72 14.43 -5.77
C LEU A 11 -17.44 12.93 -5.87
N TYR A 12 -17.02 12.29 -4.76
CA TYR A 12 -16.77 10.84 -4.70
C TYR A 12 -17.98 10.05 -5.22
N LYS A 13 -19.19 10.36 -4.73
CA LYS A 13 -20.44 9.69 -5.16
C LYS A 13 -20.72 9.86 -6.65
N LYS A 14 -20.34 11.01 -7.22
CA LYS A 14 -20.56 11.30 -8.64
C LYS A 14 -19.58 10.55 -9.55
N VAL A 15 -18.35 10.30 -9.11
CA VAL A 15 -17.26 9.84 -10.00
C VAL A 15 -16.79 8.40 -9.72
N MET A 16 -17.08 7.84 -8.55
CA MET A 16 -16.64 6.49 -8.15
C MET A 16 -17.77 5.46 -8.32
N MET A 17 -17.41 4.22 -8.68
CA MET A 17 -18.36 3.10 -8.64
C MET A 17 -18.85 2.86 -7.21
N PRO A 18 -20.12 2.49 -6.99
CA PRO A 18 -20.72 2.34 -5.67
C PRO A 18 -20.34 1.02 -4.99
N THR A 19 -19.04 0.71 -4.91
CA THR A 19 -18.51 -0.51 -4.25
C THR A 19 -18.14 -0.28 -2.78
N TYR A 20 -18.04 0.98 -2.34
CA TYR A 20 -17.74 1.38 -0.96
C TYR A 20 -18.58 2.57 -0.51
N ALA A 21 -18.73 2.75 0.81
CA ALA A 21 -19.52 3.82 1.43
C ALA A 21 -18.67 4.65 2.44
N PRO A 22 -17.72 5.47 1.96
CA PRO A 22 -16.89 6.29 2.85
C PRO A 22 -17.72 7.41 3.51
N THR A 23 -17.44 7.67 4.79
CA THR A 23 -18.10 8.72 5.59
C THR A 23 -17.16 9.84 6.03
N THR A 24 -15.85 9.66 5.84
CA THR A 24 -14.79 10.59 6.26
C THR A 24 -13.81 10.81 5.11
N VAL A 25 -13.18 11.98 5.06
CA VAL A 25 -12.15 12.30 4.09
C VAL A 25 -10.83 12.51 4.82
N LEU A 26 -9.86 11.62 4.62
CA LEU A 26 -8.51 11.73 5.18
C LEU A 26 -7.60 12.52 4.24
N THR A 27 -6.80 13.43 4.77
CA THR A 27 -5.92 14.33 4.01
C THR A 27 -4.44 14.06 4.22
N SER A 28 -4.05 13.50 5.37
CA SER A 28 -2.66 13.14 5.65
C SER A 28 -2.58 12.10 6.76
N GLY A 29 -1.46 11.38 6.81
CA GLY A 29 -1.16 10.44 7.89
C GLY A 29 0.33 10.48 8.28
N LYS A 30 0.59 10.31 9.58
CA LYS A 30 1.93 10.20 10.16
C LYS A 30 1.92 9.25 11.35
N GLY A 31 2.78 8.23 11.31
CA GLY A 31 2.84 7.23 12.38
C GLY A 31 1.50 6.54 12.55
N VAL A 32 0.95 6.58 13.76
CA VAL A 32 -0.35 5.95 14.10
C VAL A 32 -1.55 6.89 13.94
N THR A 33 -1.34 8.08 13.38
CA THR A 33 -2.40 9.11 13.28
C THR A 33 -2.70 9.50 11.84
N VAL A 34 -3.95 9.85 11.61
CA VAL A 34 -4.45 10.45 10.36
C VAL A 34 -5.13 11.78 10.67
N ARG A 35 -5.18 12.67 9.68
CA ARG A 35 -5.90 13.93 9.74
C ARG A 35 -7.03 13.93 8.72
N ASP A 36 -8.22 14.34 9.11
CA ASP A 36 -9.34 14.50 8.19
C ASP A 36 -9.30 15.84 7.42
N ALA A 37 -10.28 16.08 6.56
CA ALA A 37 -10.38 17.31 5.77
C ALA A 37 -10.78 18.54 6.60
N ASP A 38 -11.45 18.33 7.74
CA ASP A 38 -11.89 19.40 8.63
C ASP A 38 -10.84 19.74 9.70
N GLY A 39 -9.74 18.99 9.74
CA GLY A 39 -8.54 19.23 10.54
C GLY A 39 -8.41 18.35 11.78
N LEU A 40 -9.38 17.47 12.06
CA LEU A 40 -9.36 16.55 13.20
C LEU A 40 -8.24 15.52 13.03
N VAL A 41 -7.49 15.30 14.11
CA VAL A 41 -6.47 14.25 14.17
C VAL A 41 -7.04 13.05 14.90
N LEU A 42 -6.96 11.88 14.27
CA LEU A 42 -7.49 10.62 14.76
C LEU A 42 -6.34 9.62 14.91
N TYR A 43 -6.39 8.78 15.93
CA TYR A 43 -5.62 7.55 15.96
C TYR A 43 -6.29 6.53 15.04
N ASP A 44 -5.52 5.94 14.12
CA ASP A 44 -6.05 4.91 13.23
C ASP A 44 -5.85 3.52 13.84
N PHE A 45 -6.95 2.92 14.29
CA PHE A 45 -6.98 1.55 14.82
C PHE A 45 -7.29 0.50 13.74
N THR A 46 -7.45 0.93 12.49
CA THR A 46 -7.66 0.02 11.35
C THR A 46 -6.36 -0.35 10.64
N SER A 47 -5.35 0.54 10.68
CA SER A 47 -4.09 0.43 9.95
C SER A 47 -4.29 0.17 8.46
N GLY A 48 -5.34 0.74 7.86
CA GLY A 48 -5.70 0.45 6.47
C GLY A 48 -6.00 -1.03 6.23
N ILE A 49 -6.68 -1.70 7.18
CA ILE A 49 -6.91 -3.16 7.17
C ILE A 49 -5.58 -3.92 7.19
N GLY A 50 -4.70 -3.56 8.14
CA GLY A 50 -3.39 -4.21 8.35
C GLY A 50 -2.30 -3.87 7.31
N VAL A 51 -2.48 -2.82 6.52
CA VAL A 51 -1.51 -2.34 5.52
C VAL A 51 -0.44 -1.45 6.15
N HIS A 52 -0.82 -0.50 7.00
CA HIS A 52 0.08 0.52 7.57
C HIS A 52 0.82 0.07 8.85
N ASN A 53 1.38 -1.15 8.85
CA ASN A 53 1.99 -1.77 10.04
C ASN A 53 3.23 -1.03 10.57
N VAL A 54 3.92 -0.26 9.71
CA VAL A 54 5.05 0.59 10.12
C VAL A 54 4.64 2.06 10.29
N GLY A 55 3.34 2.34 10.32
CA GLY A 55 2.76 3.67 10.39
C GLY A 55 2.68 4.39 9.04
N TYR A 56 1.76 5.35 8.97
CA TYR A 56 1.60 6.23 7.82
C TYR A 56 2.87 7.06 7.57
N SER A 57 3.26 7.15 6.30
CA SER A 57 4.38 7.99 5.83
C SER A 57 5.70 7.74 6.57
N HIS A 58 6.02 6.48 6.90
CA HIS A 58 7.24 6.14 7.62
C HIS A 58 8.49 6.66 6.85
N PRO A 59 9.37 7.47 7.47
CA PRO A 59 10.45 8.18 6.74
C PRO A 59 11.38 7.28 5.93
N LYS A 60 11.70 6.08 6.43
CA LYS A 60 12.54 5.11 5.70
C LYS A 60 11.84 4.56 4.44
N VAL A 61 10.52 4.36 4.49
CA VAL A 61 9.74 3.84 3.35
C VAL A 61 9.62 4.93 2.28
N VAL A 62 9.26 6.15 2.69
CA VAL A 62 9.16 7.30 1.79
C VAL A 62 10.47 7.54 1.05
N LYS A 63 11.59 7.57 1.78
CA LYS A 63 12.92 7.77 1.20
C LYS A 63 13.27 6.66 0.19
N ALA A 64 13.05 5.39 0.53
CA ALA A 64 13.34 4.26 -0.35
C ALA A 64 12.54 4.31 -1.65
N ILE A 65 11.24 4.66 -1.57
CA ILE A 65 10.38 4.84 -2.75
C ILE A 65 10.90 5.98 -3.63
N GLN A 66 11.21 7.15 -3.05
CA GLN A 66 11.70 8.31 -3.80
C GLN A 66 13.02 8.01 -4.52
N GLU A 67 13.98 7.39 -3.83
CA GLU A 67 15.28 7.04 -4.40
C GLU A 67 15.16 6.01 -5.54
N GLN A 68 14.32 4.98 -5.38
CA GLN A 68 14.15 3.97 -6.42
C GLN A 68 13.33 4.51 -7.59
N ALA A 69 12.30 5.31 -7.36
CA ALA A 69 11.50 5.93 -8.41
C ALA A 69 12.33 6.87 -9.30
N ALA A 70 13.30 7.58 -8.73
CA ALA A 70 14.24 8.41 -9.49
C ALA A 70 15.27 7.59 -10.31
N ARG A 71 15.38 6.28 -10.06
CA ARG A 71 16.39 5.40 -10.67
C ARG A 71 15.78 4.47 -11.71
N LEU A 72 14.79 3.66 -11.32
CA LEU A 72 14.12 2.67 -12.17
C LEU A 72 12.79 2.26 -11.52
N THR A 73 11.68 2.48 -12.23
CA THR A 73 10.32 2.18 -11.74
C THR A 73 9.78 0.83 -12.21
N HIS A 74 9.95 0.50 -13.49
CA HIS A 74 9.46 -0.74 -14.08
C HIS A 74 10.34 -1.17 -15.25
N SER A 75 10.74 -2.45 -15.28
CA SER A 75 11.55 -3.05 -16.33
C SER A 75 10.91 -4.29 -16.96
N SER A 76 9.63 -4.59 -16.68
CA SER A 76 9.00 -5.90 -16.95
C SER A 76 9.76 -7.08 -16.31
N ASN A 77 9.26 -8.29 -16.51
CA ASN A 77 9.93 -9.52 -16.08
C ASN A 77 10.96 -10.04 -17.11
N LEU A 78 11.20 -9.30 -18.20
CA LEU A 78 12.21 -9.65 -19.20
C LEU A 78 13.64 -9.32 -18.75
N PHE A 79 13.79 -8.41 -17.78
CA PHE A 79 15.07 -7.97 -17.26
C PHE A 79 15.11 -8.11 -15.73
N ALA A 80 16.21 -8.60 -15.20
CA ALA A 80 16.43 -8.63 -13.76
C ALA A 80 16.70 -7.21 -13.23
N ASN A 81 16.30 -6.95 -11.98
CA ASN A 81 16.65 -5.75 -11.25
C ASN A 81 17.16 -6.09 -9.84
N VAL A 82 18.04 -5.23 -9.33
CA VAL A 82 18.72 -5.44 -8.04
C VAL A 82 17.74 -5.50 -6.87
N PRO A 83 16.80 -4.54 -6.68
CA PRO A 83 15.90 -4.55 -5.52
C PRO A 83 15.02 -5.80 -5.41
N GLU A 84 14.47 -6.27 -6.52
CA GLU A 84 13.63 -7.48 -6.55
C GLU A 84 14.43 -8.73 -6.16
N THR A 85 15.64 -8.87 -6.70
CA THR A 85 16.49 -10.04 -6.46
C THR A 85 16.96 -10.09 -5.00
N GLU A 86 17.39 -8.95 -4.44
CA GLU A 86 17.79 -8.85 -3.04
C GLU A 86 16.62 -9.09 -2.08
N LEU A 87 15.43 -8.58 -2.42
CA LEU A 87 14.22 -8.83 -1.63
C LEU A 87 13.83 -10.31 -1.66
N ALA A 88 13.87 -10.95 -2.82
CA ALA A 88 13.59 -12.38 -2.94
C ALA A 88 14.54 -13.22 -2.07
N ALA A 89 15.85 -12.95 -2.15
CA ALA A 89 16.85 -13.64 -1.33
C ALA A 89 16.57 -13.45 0.18
N LYS A 90 16.23 -12.22 0.59
CA LYS A 90 15.90 -11.93 1.99
C LYS A 90 14.63 -12.63 2.46
N LEU A 91 13.60 -12.71 1.62
CA LEU A 91 12.34 -13.40 1.94
C LEU A 91 12.54 -14.91 2.09
N VAL A 92 13.32 -15.53 1.20
CA VAL A 92 13.69 -16.95 1.32
C VAL A 92 14.45 -17.21 2.62
N ALA A 93 15.42 -16.36 2.97
CA ALA A 93 16.15 -16.50 4.23
C ALA A 93 15.25 -16.34 5.46
N LEU A 94 14.31 -15.39 5.45
CA LEU A 94 13.40 -15.13 6.56
C LEU A 94 12.28 -16.19 6.70
N SER A 95 11.87 -16.84 5.62
CA SER A 95 10.84 -17.88 5.67
C SER A 95 11.35 -19.17 6.32
N GLY A 96 12.67 -19.40 6.33
CA GLY A 96 13.28 -20.64 6.81
C GLY A 96 13.01 -21.85 5.91
N LEU A 97 12.59 -21.62 4.67
CA LEU A 97 12.24 -22.66 3.69
C LEU A 97 13.18 -22.60 2.49
N GLU A 98 13.44 -23.75 1.87
CA GLU A 98 14.01 -23.78 0.53
C GLU A 98 12.92 -23.44 -0.49
N GLY A 99 13.17 -22.47 -1.36
CA GLY A 99 12.16 -22.07 -2.34
C GLY A 99 12.52 -20.85 -3.17
N LYS A 100 11.53 -20.42 -3.96
CA LYS A 100 11.59 -19.22 -4.80
C LYS A 100 10.41 -18.33 -4.46
N VAL A 101 10.57 -17.03 -4.72
CA VAL A 101 9.53 -16.02 -4.50
C VAL A 101 8.88 -15.68 -5.85
N PHE A 102 7.57 -15.53 -5.83
CA PHE A 102 6.80 -14.92 -6.91
C PHE A 102 6.23 -13.60 -6.41
N PHE A 103 6.59 -12.49 -7.07
CA PHE A 103 6.05 -11.17 -6.74
C PHE A 103 4.79 -10.87 -7.55
N CYS A 104 3.79 -10.29 -6.89
CA CYS A 104 2.57 -9.76 -7.49
C CYS A 104 2.10 -8.53 -6.71
N ASN A 105 1.01 -7.89 -7.16
CA ASN A 105 0.62 -6.57 -6.69
C ASN A 105 -0.43 -6.63 -5.58
N SER A 106 -1.19 -7.71 -5.50
CA SER A 106 -2.31 -7.85 -4.57
C SER A 106 -2.37 -9.23 -3.91
N GLY A 107 -3.03 -9.30 -2.75
CA GLY A 107 -3.31 -10.58 -2.09
C GLY A 107 -4.20 -11.51 -2.93
N ALA A 108 -5.07 -10.95 -3.78
CA ALA A 108 -5.89 -11.73 -4.70
C ALA A 108 -5.02 -12.43 -5.77
N GLU A 109 -4.09 -11.71 -6.40
CA GLU A 109 -3.13 -12.29 -7.35
C GLU A 109 -2.22 -13.33 -6.69
N ALA A 110 -1.80 -13.10 -5.44
CA ALA A 110 -1.01 -14.05 -4.68
C ALA A 110 -1.77 -15.38 -4.48
N ASN A 111 -3.04 -15.30 -4.10
CA ASN A 111 -3.89 -16.47 -3.93
C ASN A 111 -4.14 -17.20 -5.25
N GLU A 112 -4.43 -16.47 -6.34
CA GLU A 112 -4.59 -17.08 -7.67
C GLU A 112 -3.30 -17.80 -8.11
N ALA A 113 -2.14 -17.19 -7.90
CA ALA A 113 -0.85 -17.81 -8.20
C ALA A 113 -0.62 -19.08 -7.35
N ALA A 114 -0.94 -19.05 -6.05
CA ALA A 114 -0.82 -20.19 -5.17
C ALA A 114 -1.74 -21.35 -5.58
N ILE A 115 -2.99 -21.06 -5.94
CA ILE A 115 -3.95 -22.05 -6.44
C ILE A 115 -3.43 -22.69 -7.74
N LYS A 116 -2.90 -21.88 -8.66
CA LYS A 116 -2.33 -22.36 -9.93
C LYS A 116 -1.04 -23.16 -9.75
N LEU A 117 -0.27 -22.89 -8.69
CA LEU A 117 0.94 -23.63 -8.37
C LEU A 117 0.62 -25.01 -7.75
N ALA A 118 -0.45 -25.09 -6.96
CA ALA A 118 -0.85 -26.30 -6.25
C ALA A 118 -1.65 -27.31 -7.10
N ARG A 119 -2.22 -26.87 -8.23
CA ARG A 119 -3.03 -27.71 -9.13
C ARG A 119 -2.22 -28.11 -10.36
#